data_AF-A0A959T8B8-F1
#
_entry.id   AF-A0A959T8B8-F1
#
_cell.length_a   1.000
_cell.length_b   1.000
_cell.length_c   1.000
_cell.angle_alpha   90.00
_cell.angle_beta   90.00
_cell.angle_gamma   90.00
#
_symmetry.space_group_name_H-M   'P 1'
#
loop_
_entity.id
_entity.type
_entity.pdbx_description
1 polymer ?
#
loop_
_entity_poly.entity_id
_entity_poly.type
_entity_poly.pdbx_seq_one_letter_code
_entity_poly.pdbx_strand_id
1 'polypeptide(L)'
;MRILIIFSRVLVGSLFIVSGLIKANDPLGFGYKLEEYFAESALNLPGLMDYALGLGILACLAEVVLGFAVLFGGRMKLATWALLLLTLFFGWLTAYTATCDPNGTYTVMVDGVEQTRGVTCVTDCGCFGDAMKGSVGRSLTPWESFTKDMVLLVFVLPLFFHRKHIGFNTAADDRVLLPAGLVLVAFFSWVFTWWFPVLFTAAGMLGYLLIKRLLQGSMAEWATAGWIAVFTLAFTWYTVQHLPLRDYRPYAEGNSIPEQQQLGKAPVQQIF
;
A
#
# COMPACT_ATOMS: atom_id res chain seq x y z
N MET A 1 10.22 -19.49 -18.47
CA MET A 1 10.52 -18.13 -17.97
C MET A 1 9.53 -17.06 -18.43
N ARG A 2 9.12 -16.99 -19.70
CA ARG A 2 8.14 -15.97 -20.15
C ARG A 2 6.80 -16.00 -19.40
N ILE A 3 6.25 -17.19 -19.17
CA ILE A 3 5.00 -17.38 -18.41
C ILE A 3 5.15 -16.86 -16.98
N LEU A 4 6.25 -17.21 -16.30
CA LEU A 4 6.55 -16.73 -14.95
C LEU A 4 6.61 -15.20 -14.89
N ILE A 5 7.26 -14.54 -15.86
CA ILE A 5 7.32 -13.08 -15.91
C ILE A 5 5.93 -12.48 -16.11
N ILE A 6 5.12 -13.02 -17.04
CA ILE A 6 3.76 -12.53 -17.28
C ILE A 6 2.91 -12.68 -16.00
N PHE A 7 2.96 -13.86 -15.38
CA PHE A 7 2.25 -14.13 -14.13
C PHE A 7 2.69 -13.20 -13.01
N SER A 8 4.01 -13.05 -12.78
CA SER A 8 4.56 -12.12 -11.79
C SER A 8 4.12 -10.68 -12.05
N ARG A 9 4.09 -10.24 -13.32
CA ARG A 9 3.63 -8.87 -13.66
C ARG A 9 2.16 -8.68 -13.33
N VAL A 10 1.31 -9.62 -13.70
CA VAL A 10 -0.13 -9.57 -13.41
C VAL A 10 -0.37 -9.59 -11.91
N LEU A 11 0.24 -10.54 -11.20
CA LEU A 11 0.07 -10.71 -9.76
C LEU A 11 0.56 -9.49 -8.98
N VAL A 12 1.83 -9.12 -9.15
CA VAL A 12 2.45 -8.02 -8.40
C VAL A 12 1.82 -6.69 -8.79
N GLY A 13 1.60 -6.45 -10.09
CA GLY A 13 0.99 -5.22 -10.57
C GLY A 13 -0.42 -5.01 -10.03
N SER A 14 -1.27 -6.03 -10.07
CA SER A 14 -2.65 -5.95 -9.56
C SER A 14 -2.70 -5.79 -8.04
N LEU A 15 -1.86 -6.53 -7.30
CA LEU A 15 -1.79 -6.44 -5.84
C LEU A 15 -1.33 -5.06 -5.38
N PHE A 16 -0.33 -4.47 -6.05
CA PHE A 16 0.14 -3.11 -5.72
C PHE A 16 -0.90 -2.04 -6.04
N ILE A 17 -1.66 -2.18 -7.14
CA ILE A 17 -2.77 -1.27 -7.44
C ILE A 17 -3.84 -1.34 -6.35
N VAL A 18 -4.30 -2.55 -6.01
CA VAL A 18 -5.36 -2.72 -4.99
C VAL A 18 -4.87 -2.26 -3.62
N SER A 19 -3.64 -2.64 -3.22
CA SER A 19 -3.04 -2.24 -1.96
C SER A 19 -2.92 -0.72 -1.85
N GLY A 20 -2.38 -0.08 -2.89
CA GLY A 20 -2.20 1.37 -2.91
C GLY A 20 -3.54 2.12 -2.88
N LEU A 21 -4.57 1.60 -3.56
CA LEU A 21 -5.91 2.20 -3.53
C LEU A 21 -6.63 2.03 -2.18
N ILE A 22 -6.43 0.90 -1.50
CA ILE A 22 -6.96 0.72 -0.14
C ILE A 22 -6.34 1.75 0.81
N LYS A 23 -5.02 1.99 0.72
CA LYS A 23 -4.37 3.01 1.53
C LYS A 23 -4.75 4.43 1.10
N ALA A 24 -4.89 4.70 -0.20
CA ALA A 24 -5.36 5.99 -0.70
C ALA A 24 -6.84 6.27 -0.35
N ASN A 25 -7.62 5.25 -0.03
CA ASN A 25 -9.00 5.40 0.44
C ASN A 25 -9.07 5.91 1.88
N ASP A 26 -8.06 5.61 2.71
CA ASP A 26 -7.92 6.13 4.08
C ASP A 26 -6.46 6.54 4.38
N PRO A 27 -5.99 7.64 3.78
CA PRO A 27 -4.60 8.09 3.93
C PRO A 27 -4.30 8.61 5.34
N LEU A 28 -5.32 9.10 6.05
CA LEU A 28 -5.21 9.55 7.45
C LEU A 28 -5.00 8.35 8.38
N GLY A 29 -5.81 7.30 8.26
CA GLY A 29 -5.64 6.07 9.04
C GLY A 29 -4.26 5.43 8.80
N PHE A 30 -3.78 5.43 7.56
CA PHE A 30 -2.44 4.96 7.25
C PHE A 30 -1.35 5.87 7.85
N GLY A 31 -1.56 7.19 7.85
CA GLY A 31 -0.69 8.16 8.52
C GLY A 31 -0.54 7.90 10.02
N TYR A 32 -1.65 7.71 10.75
CA TYR A 32 -1.60 7.39 12.18
C TYR A 32 -0.83 6.11 12.49
N LYS A 33 -0.91 5.11 11.61
CA LYS A 33 -0.12 3.88 11.75
C LYS A 33 1.37 4.14 11.59
N LEU A 34 1.76 5.01 10.66
CA LEU A 34 3.16 5.44 10.54
C LEU A 34 3.62 6.23 11.76
N GLU A 35 2.76 7.06 12.37
CA GLU A 35 3.08 7.72 13.65
C GLU A 35 3.32 6.72 14.78
N GLU A 36 2.54 5.64 14.87
CA GLU A 36 2.77 4.55 15.84
C GLU A 36 4.14 3.90 15.65
N TYR A 37 4.58 3.68 14.40
CA TYR A 37 5.93 3.17 14.12
C TYR A 37 7.03 4.17 14.51
N PHE A 38 6.81 5.47 14.30
CA PHE A 38 7.80 6.51 14.56
C PHE A 38 7.89 6.93 16.03
N ALA A 39 6.91 6.56 16.85
CA ALA A 39 6.88 6.85 18.27
C ALA A 39 8.16 6.40 19.01
N GLU A 40 8.48 7.09 20.11
CA GLU A 40 9.60 6.75 21.01
C GLU A 40 9.56 5.30 21.50
N SER A 41 8.34 4.78 21.69
CA SER A 41 8.09 3.42 22.17
C SER A 41 8.25 2.34 21.09
N ALA A 42 8.48 2.73 19.83
CA ALA A 42 8.64 1.82 18.71
C ALA A 42 10.04 2.02 18.06
N LEU A 43 10.14 2.67 16.90
CA LEU A 43 11.41 2.90 16.22
C LEU A 43 12.22 4.06 16.79
N ASN A 44 11.66 4.83 17.71
CA ASN A 44 12.30 6.00 18.32
C ASN A 44 12.74 7.06 17.29
N LEU A 45 11.81 7.42 16.40
CA LEU A 45 12.00 8.42 15.34
C LEU A 45 10.95 9.55 15.43
N PRO A 46 10.79 10.23 16.57
CA PRO A 46 9.69 11.15 16.79
C PRO A 46 9.65 12.32 15.79
N GLY A 47 10.81 12.74 15.25
CA GLY A 47 10.89 13.78 14.22
C GLY A 47 10.24 13.42 12.88
N LEU A 48 9.87 12.15 12.65
CA LEU A 48 9.14 11.72 11.46
C LEU A 48 7.61 11.71 11.65
N MET A 49 7.11 11.87 12.88
CA MET A 49 5.68 11.82 13.19
C MET A 49 4.91 12.93 12.45
N ASP A 50 5.43 14.16 12.43
CA ASP A 50 4.80 15.29 11.71
C ASP A 50 4.71 15.07 10.19
N TYR A 51 5.56 14.20 9.65
CA TYR A 51 5.61 13.86 8.23
C TYR A 51 4.85 12.57 7.89
N ALA A 52 4.26 11.89 8.88
CA ALA A 52 3.67 10.57 8.71
C ALA A 52 2.55 10.53 7.67
N LEU A 53 1.64 11.52 7.67
CA LEU A 53 0.61 11.63 6.64
C LEU A 53 1.21 11.82 5.23
N GLY A 54 2.21 12.69 5.10
CA GLY A 54 2.88 12.94 3.83
C GLY A 54 3.59 11.69 3.29
N LEU A 55 4.31 10.97 4.16
CA LEU A 55 4.95 9.69 3.84
C LEU A 55 3.91 8.62 3.51
N GLY A 56 2.77 8.63 4.19
CA GLY A 56 1.63 7.75 3.92
C GLY A 56 1.12 7.95 2.50
N ILE A 57 0.78 9.19 2.14
CA ILE A 57 0.32 9.56 0.79
C ILE A 57 1.38 9.21 -0.27
N LEU A 58 2.66 9.48 -0.01
CA LEU A 58 3.77 9.14 -0.90
C LEU A 58 3.84 7.63 -1.16
N ALA A 59 3.74 6.81 -0.11
CA ALA A 59 3.77 5.37 -0.23
C ALA A 59 2.54 4.83 -0.97
N CYS A 60 1.34 5.38 -0.73
CA CYS A 60 0.13 5.04 -1.49
C CYS A 60 0.32 5.32 -2.98
N LEU A 61 0.79 6.54 -3.30
CA LEU A 61 1.05 6.97 -4.67
C LEU A 61 2.09 6.07 -5.34
N ALA A 62 3.17 5.76 -4.63
CA ALA A 62 4.22 4.88 -5.12
C ALA A 62 3.67 3.48 -5.42
N GLU A 63 2.86 2.88 -4.54
CA GLU A 63 2.28 1.56 -4.77
C GLU A 63 1.41 1.53 -6.03
N VAL A 64 0.48 2.49 -6.17
CA VAL A 64 -0.41 2.54 -7.34
C VAL A 64 0.40 2.74 -8.62
N VAL A 65 1.28 3.75 -8.66
CA VAL A 65 2.08 4.06 -9.86
C VAL A 65 2.99 2.89 -10.24
N LEU A 66 3.65 2.25 -9.26
CA LEU A 66 4.52 1.09 -9.51
C LEU A 66 3.71 -0.13 -9.98
N GLY A 67 2.52 -0.36 -9.42
CA GLY A 67 1.63 -1.44 -9.84
C GLY A 67 1.25 -1.32 -11.32
N PHE A 68 0.84 -0.12 -11.75
CA PHE A 68 0.60 0.16 -13.17
C PHE A 68 1.86 0.10 -14.02
N ALA A 69 3.00 0.62 -13.53
CA ALA A 69 4.26 0.56 -14.26
C ALA A 69 4.68 -0.88 -14.57
N VAL A 70 4.49 -1.81 -13.64
CA VAL A 70 4.75 -3.24 -13.83
C VAL A 70 3.78 -3.86 -14.85
N LEU A 71 2.48 -3.53 -14.79
CA LEU A 71 1.49 -4.02 -15.77
C LEU A 71 1.76 -3.50 -17.19
N PHE A 72 2.15 -2.24 -17.34
CA PHE A 72 2.41 -1.60 -18.63
C PHE A 72 3.83 -1.81 -19.16
N GLY A 73 4.76 -2.23 -18.30
CA GLY A 73 6.17 -2.37 -18.65
C GLY A 73 6.90 -1.03 -18.72
N GLY A 74 6.37 0.01 -18.05
CA GLY A 74 6.94 1.35 -18.04
C GLY A 74 8.17 1.42 -17.12
N ARG A 75 9.29 1.92 -17.64
CA ARG A 75 10.54 2.17 -16.91
C ARG A 75 10.92 1.05 -15.93
N MET A 76 10.87 -0.20 -16.39
CA MET A 76 11.05 -1.38 -15.54
C MET A 76 12.34 -1.38 -14.70
N LYS A 77 13.41 -0.74 -15.17
CA LYS A 77 14.64 -0.58 -14.35
C LYS A 77 14.38 0.24 -13.07
N LEU A 78 13.67 1.36 -13.18
CA LEU A 78 13.32 2.20 -12.03
C LEU A 78 12.20 1.56 -11.23
N ALA A 79 11.16 1.08 -11.91
CA ALA A 79 9.99 0.48 -11.27
C ALA A 79 10.38 -0.73 -10.40
N THR A 80 11.17 -1.67 -10.92
CA THR A 80 11.56 -2.87 -10.16
C THR A 80 12.51 -2.58 -8.99
N TRP A 81 13.36 -1.54 -9.09
CA TRP A 81 14.19 -1.10 -7.95
C TRP A 81 13.33 -0.48 -6.86
N ALA A 82 12.44 0.44 -7.21
CA ALA A 82 11.52 1.07 -6.26
C ALA A 82 10.58 0.04 -5.62
N LEU A 83 10.06 -0.90 -6.42
CA LEU A 83 9.21 -2.00 -5.98
C LEU A 83 9.93 -2.91 -4.99
N LEU A 84 11.18 -3.28 -5.29
CA LEU A 84 12.00 -4.10 -4.40
C LEU A 84 12.27 -3.37 -3.08
N LEU A 85 12.68 -2.10 -3.13
CA LEU A 85 12.92 -1.28 -1.94
C LEU A 85 11.66 -1.16 -1.09
N LEU A 86 10.51 -0.85 -1.70
CA LEU A 86 9.25 -0.70 -1.00
C LEU A 86 8.79 -2.02 -0.35
N THR A 87 8.94 -3.15 -1.08
CA THR A 87 8.58 -4.48 -0.55
C THR A 87 9.50 -4.89 0.60
N LEU A 88 10.82 -4.63 0.49
CA LEU A 88 11.76 -4.93 1.57
C LEU A 88 11.54 -4.03 2.79
N PHE A 89 11.20 -2.75 2.57
CA PHE A 89 10.87 -1.81 3.63
C PHE A 89 9.63 -2.23 4.40
N PHE A 90 8.51 -2.52 3.71
CA PHE A 90 7.30 -3.00 4.37
C PHE A 90 7.50 -4.39 5.00
N GLY A 91 8.25 -5.28 4.34
CA GLY A 91 8.62 -6.57 4.91
C GLY A 91 9.43 -6.44 6.20
N TRP A 92 10.29 -5.42 6.30
CA TRP A 92 11.02 -5.12 7.53
C TRP A 92 10.10 -4.55 8.62
N LEU A 93 9.19 -3.62 8.29
CA LEU A 93 8.21 -3.09 9.25
C LEU A 93 7.29 -4.18 9.80
N THR A 94 6.81 -5.08 8.95
CA THR A 94 5.96 -6.20 9.36
C THR A 94 6.72 -7.22 10.20
N ALA A 95 7.99 -7.48 9.88
CA ALA A 95 8.86 -8.31 10.72
C ALA A 95 9.08 -7.68 12.10
N TYR A 96 9.40 -6.38 12.16
CA TYR A 96 9.58 -5.63 13.42
C TYR A 96 8.35 -5.78 14.32
N THR A 97 7.17 -5.55 13.75
CA THR A 97 5.87 -5.70 14.40
C THR A 97 5.66 -7.13 14.92
N ALA A 98 5.97 -8.14 14.11
CA ALA A 98 5.79 -9.54 14.45
C ALA A 98 6.73 -10.03 15.57
N THR A 99 7.87 -9.37 15.76
CA THR A 99 8.87 -9.67 16.80
C THR A 99 8.76 -8.78 18.03
N CYS A 100 7.80 -7.86 18.09
CA CYS A 100 7.66 -6.95 19.20
C CYS A 100 7.21 -7.69 20.48
N ASP A 101 7.94 -7.46 21.59
CA ASP A 101 7.58 -7.98 22.91
C ASP A 101 6.72 -6.95 23.66
N PRO A 102 5.43 -7.24 23.90
CA PRO A 102 4.52 -6.32 24.58
C PRO A 102 4.87 -6.10 26.07
N ASN A 103 5.72 -6.95 26.66
CA ASN A 103 6.20 -6.77 28.04
C ASN A 103 7.57 -6.07 28.09
N GLY A 104 8.12 -5.66 26.94
CA GLY A 104 9.38 -4.95 26.87
C GLY A 104 9.30 -3.58 27.55
N THR A 105 10.41 -3.17 28.17
CA THR A 105 10.57 -1.82 28.73
C THR A 105 11.80 -1.15 28.16
N TYR A 106 11.73 0.17 27.99
CA TYR A 106 12.85 0.99 27.53
C TYR A 106 13.04 2.18 28.47
N THR A 107 14.29 2.62 28.64
CA THR A 107 14.65 3.74 29.51
C THR A 107 14.83 5.01 28.68
N VAL A 108 14.15 6.08 29.06
CA VAL A 108 14.26 7.40 28.43
C VAL A 108 14.64 8.43 29.49
N MET A 109 15.53 9.34 29.13
CA MET A 109 15.88 10.50 29.95
C MET A 109 14.86 11.61 29.70
N VAL A 110 14.00 11.89 30.68
CA VAL A 110 13.03 12.99 30.62
C VAL A 110 13.41 13.96 31.74
N ASP A 111 13.74 15.20 31.37
CA ASP A 111 14.18 16.24 32.31
C ASP A 111 15.38 15.83 33.20
N GLY A 112 16.29 15.02 32.66
CA GLY A 112 17.49 14.55 33.36
C GLY A 112 17.25 13.37 34.33
N VAL A 113 16.04 12.81 34.36
CA VAL A 113 15.68 11.64 35.18
C VAL A 113 15.44 10.42 34.29
N GLU A 114 16.04 9.29 34.64
CA GLU A 114 15.78 8.00 33.97
C GLU A 114 14.35 7.54 34.27
N GLN A 115 13.51 7.49 33.25
CA GLN A 115 12.17 6.94 33.32
C GLN A 115 12.10 5.65 32.51
N THR A 116 11.69 4.56 33.14
CA THR A 116 11.41 3.30 32.45
C THR A 116 9.97 3.33 31.94
N ARG A 117 9.79 3.21 30.63
CA ARG A 117 8.48 3.18 29.95
C ARG A 117 8.27 1.81 29.29
N GLY A 118 7.01 1.41 29.15
CA GLY A 118 6.64 0.18 28.45
C GLY A 118 6.64 0.37 26.93
N VAL A 119 7.17 -0.60 26.19
CA VAL A 119 7.10 -0.65 24.73
C VAL A 119 5.63 -0.77 24.31
N THR A 120 5.22 0.05 23.33
CA THR A 120 3.88 -0.08 22.72
C THR A 120 4.06 -0.75 21.38
N CYS A 121 3.69 -2.03 21.30
CA CYS A 121 3.74 -2.77 20.05
C CYS A 121 2.64 -2.30 19.10
N VAL A 122 3.02 -2.05 17.85
CA VAL A 122 2.05 -1.88 16.77
C VAL A 122 1.36 -3.23 16.58
N THR A 123 0.02 -3.26 16.58
CA THR A 123 -0.74 -4.52 16.63
C THR A 123 -1.12 -5.05 15.25
N ASP A 124 -1.16 -4.17 14.25
CA ASP A 124 -1.53 -4.48 12.88
C ASP A 124 -0.80 -3.60 11.85
N CYS A 125 -0.79 -4.04 10.60
CA CYS A 125 -0.06 -3.39 9.51
C CYS A 125 -0.86 -2.24 8.87
N GLY A 126 -1.90 -1.73 9.55
CA GLY A 126 -2.77 -0.64 9.11
C GLY A 126 -3.82 -1.01 8.04
N CYS A 127 -4.23 -0.03 7.24
CA CYS A 127 -5.43 -0.08 6.37
C CYS A 127 -5.54 -1.29 5.42
N PHE A 128 -4.43 -1.88 4.96
CA PHE A 128 -4.48 -3.11 4.15
C PHE A 128 -4.88 -4.34 4.98
N GLY A 129 -4.42 -4.42 6.23
CA GLY A 129 -4.82 -5.45 7.18
C GLY A 129 -6.29 -5.29 7.61
N ASP A 130 -6.76 -4.06 7.75
CA ASP A 130 -8.17 -3.77 8.08
C ASP A 130 -9.13 -4.01 6.90
N ALA A 131 -8.71 -3.78 5.66
CA ALA A 131 -9.51 -4.13 4.50
C ALA A 131 -9.84 -5.64 4.44
N MET A 132 -8.96 -6.48 5.00
CA MET A 132 -9.19 -7.93 5.14
C MET A 132 -10.22 -8.28 6.23
N LYS A 133 -10.59 -7.38 7.16
CA LYS A 133 -11.68 -7.62 8.13
C LYS A 133 -12.99 -7.94 7.44
N GLY A 134 -13.28 -7.28 6.30
CA GLY A 134 -14.50 -7.53 5.53
C GLY A 134 -14.60 -8.94 4.93
N SER A 135 -13.46 -9.61 4.68
CA SER A 135 -13.40 -10.92 4.02
C SER A 135 -13.07 -12.07 4.98
N VAL A 136 -12.26 -11.80 6.00
CA VAL A 136 -11.72 -12.80 6.94
C VAL A 136 -12.31 -12.62 8.35
N GLY A 137 -13.04 -11.52 8.60
CA GLY A 137 -13.66 -11.22 9.90
C GLY A 137 -12.71 -10.65 10.96
N ARG A 138 -11.42 -10.50 10.65
CA ARG A 138 -10.39 -9.89 11.52
C ARG A 138 -9.26 -9.26 10.70
N SER A 139 -8.44 -8.41 11.32
CA SER A 139 -7.21 -7.92 10.71
C SER A 139 -6.17 -9.04 10.58
N LEU A 140 -5.30 -8.93 9.58
CA LEU A 140 -4.16 -9.85 9.44
C LEU A 140 -3.22 -9.70 10.63
N THR A 141 -2.78 -10.82 11.19
CA THR A 141 -1.74 -10.83 12.22
C THR A 141 -0.41 -10.34 11.62
N PRO A 142 0.50 -9.80 12.44
CA PRO A 142 1.81 -9.36 11.96
C PRO A 142 2.57 -10.46 11.18
N TRP A 143 2.50 -11.72 11.64
CA TRP A 143 3.12 -12.86 10.95
C TRP A 143 2.46 -13.20 9.60
N GLU A 144 1.14 -13.07 9.48
CA GLU A 144 0.45 -13.25 8.19
C GLU A 144 0.83 -12.15 7.21
N SER A 145 0.93 -10.89 7.67
CA SER A 145 1.34 -9.79 6.80
C SER A 145 2.80 -9.90 6.38
N PHE A 146 3.70 -10.28 7.27
CA PHE A 146 5.10 -10.58 6.93
C PHE A 146 5.19 -11.68 5.87
N THR A 147 4.43 -12.78 6.06
CA THR A 147 4.39 -13.88 5.09
C THR A 147 3.91 -13.40 3.72
N LYS A 148 2.86 -12.58 3.68
CA LYS A 148 2.35 -11.96 2.44
C LYS A 148 3.44 -11.15 1.72
N ASP A 149 4.20 -10.33 2.46
CA ASP A 149 5.29 -9.53 1.87
C ASP A 149 6.46 -10.40 1.36
N MET A 150 6.78 -11.50 2.05
CA MET A 150 7.78 -12.48 1.58
C MET A 150 7.33 -13.26 0.34
N VAL A 151 6.05 -13.64 0.27
CA VAL A 151 5.48 -14.26 -0.93
C VAL A 151 5.52 -13.28 -2.10
N LEU A 152 5.16 -12.02 -1.88
CA LEU A 152 5.27 -10.96 -2.88
C LEU A 152 6.73 -10.80 -3.36
N LEU A 153 7.70 -10.83 -2.44
CA LEU A 153 9.12 -10.75 -2.76
C LEU A 153 9.56 -11.86 -3.73
N VAL A 154 9.08 -13.10 -3.55
CA VAL A 154 9.35 -14.22 -4.48
C VAL A 154 8.91 -13.89 -5.91
N PHE A 155 7.81 -13.16 -6.09
CA PHE A 155 7.34 -12.77 -7.43
C PHE A 155 7.98 -11.48 -7.96
N VAL A 156 8.48 -10.60 -7.08
CA VAL A 156 9.26 -9.40 -7.44
C VAL A 156 10.64 -9.77 -7.96
N LEU A 157 11.31 -10.78 -7.39
CA LEU A 157 12.67 -11.17 -7.79
C LEU A 157 12.81 -11.55 -9.28
N PRO A 158 11.93 -12.38 -9.88
CA PRO A 158 11.95 -12.63 -11.32
C PRO A 158 11.83 -11.36 -12.17
N LEU A 159 10.98 -10.41 -11.76
CA LEU A 159 10.81 -9.13 -12.45
C LEU A 159 12.08 -8.30 -12.37
N PHE A 160 12.71 -8.27 -11.19
CA PHE A 160 13.95 -7.55 -10.97
C PHE A 160 15.08 -8.12 -11.83
N PHE A 161 15.35 -9.43 -11.79
CA PHE A 161 16.45 -10.01 -12.57
C PHE A 161 16.22 -9.92 -14.08
N HIS A 162 14.97 -10.02 -14.55
CA HIS A 162 14.64 -9.97 -15.98
C HIS A 162 14.22 -8.58 -16.48
N ARG A 163 14.35 -7.53 -15.65
CA ARG A 163 13.92 -6.16 -15.97
C ARG A 163 14.45 -5.61 -17.29
N LYS A 164 15.63 -6.05 -17.75
CA LYS A 164 16.24 -5.61 -19.02
C LYS A 164 15.47 -6.11 -20.25
N HIS A 165 14.71 -7.19 -20.11
CA HIS A 165 13.93 -7.79 -21.20
C HIS A 165 12.46 -7.35 -21.19
N ILE A 166 12.04 -6.60 -20.16
CA ILE A 166 10.67 -6.11 -20.03
C ILE A 166 10.67 -4.63 -20.45
N GLY A 167 10.20 -4.38 -21.67
CA GLY A 167 9.96 -3.04 -22.18
C GLY A 167 8.51 -2.61 -22.05
N PHE A 168 8.21 -1.40 -22.52
CA PHE A 168 6.84 -0.93 -22.65
C PHE A 168 6.03 -1.87 -23.54
N ASN A 169 4.84 -2.25 -23.09
CA ASN A 169 4.06 -3.30 -23.72
C ASN A 169 3.83 -3.05 -25.22
N THR A 170 3.80 -4.12 -26.01
CA THR A 170 3.25 -4.09 -27.37
C THR A 170 1.73 -4.25 -27.33
N ALA A 171 1.05 -4.03 -28.47
CA ALA A 171 -0.39 -4.29 -28.57
C ALA A 171 -0.75 -5.77 -28.33
N ALA A 172 0.17 -6.70 -28.59
CA ALA A 172 -0.03 -8.12 -28.29
C ALA A 172 0.08 -8.40 -26.78
N ASP A 173 1.02 -7.75 -26.09
CA ASP A 173 1.18 -7.90 -24.65
C ASP A 173 -0.03 -7.32 -23.89
N ASP A 174 -0.56 -6.19 -24.35
CA ASP A 174 -1.74 -5.55 -23.72
C ASP A 174 -2.98 -6.42 -23.76
N ARG A 175 -3.19 -7.17 -24.86
CA ARG A 175 -4.33 -8.10 -24.99
C ARG A 175 -4.32 -9.22 -23.96
N VAL A 176 -3.18 -9.47 -23.33
CA VAL A 176 -3.04 -10.49 -22.28
C VAL A 176 -2.96 -9.84 -20.91
N LEU A 177 -2.03 -8.90 -20.72
CA LEU A 177 -1.71 -8.32 -19.41
C LEU A 177 -2.83 -7.43 -18.85
N LEU A 178 -3.48 -6.63 -19.69
CA LEU A 178 -4.54 -5.72 -19.22
C LEU A 178 -5.80 -6.47 -18.77
N PRO A 179 -6.40 -7.37 -19.57
CA PRO A 179 -7.57 -8.11 -19.10
C PRO A 179 -7.23 -9.05 -17.93
N ALA A 180 -6.07 -9.71 -17.94
CA ALA A 180 -5.66 -10.55 -16.81
C ALA A 180 -5.45 -9.74 -15.53
N GLY A 181 -4.83 -8.55 -15.62
CA GLY A 181 -4.71 -7.62 -14.50
C GLY A 181 -6.06 -7.14 -13.99
N LEU A 182 -6.96 -6.72 -14.89
CA LEU A 182 -8.31 -6.26 -14.52
C LEU A 182 -9.14 -7.37 -13.87
N VAL A 183 -9.06 -8.60 -14.36
CA VAL A 183 -9.71 -9.78 -13.76
C VAL A 183 -9.17 -10.04 -12.36
N LEU A 184 -7.85 -9.94 -12.16
CA LEU A 184 -7.26 -10.14 -10.84
C LEU A 184 -7.61 -9.01 -9.87
N VAL A 185 -7.63 -7.75 -10.32
CA VAL A 185 -8.15 -6.62 -9.54
C VAL A 185 -9.62 -6.83 -9.20
N ALA A 186 -10.44 -7.33 -10.14
CA ALA A 186 -11.84 -7.64 -9.90
C ALA A 186 -12.03 -8.77 -8.88
N PHE A 187 -11.19 -9.80 -8.93
CA PHE A 187 -11.16 -10.85 -7.91
C PHE A 187 -10.89 -10.27 -6.51
N PHE A 188 -9.85 -9.44 -6.35
CA PHE A 188 -9.57 -8.81 -5.06
C PHE A 188 -10.66 -7.81 -4.66
N SER A 189 -11.21 -7.06 -5.60
CA SER A 189 -12.32 -6.12 -5.35
C SER A 189 -13.58 -6.85 -4.86
N TRP A 190 -13.85 -8.04 -5.39
CA TRP A 190 -14.91 -8.92 -4.89
C TRP A 190 -14.60 -9.42 -3.47
N VAL A 191 -13.38 -9.88 -3.21
CA VAL A 191 -12.93 -10.29 -1.87
C VAL A 191 -13.16 -9.16 -0.87
N PHE A 192 -12.75 -7.94 -1.19
CA PHE A 192 -12.88 -6.77 -0.30
C PHE A 192 -14.28 -6.15 -0.29
N THR A 193 -15.23 -6.63 -1.09
CA THR A 193 -16.57 -6.05 -1.29
C THR A 193 -16.55 -4.57 -1.72
N TRP A 194 -15.49 -4.15 -2.41
CA TRP A 194 -15.30 -2.77 -2.87
C TRP A 194 -14.87 -2.78 -4.33
N TRP A 195 -15.76 -2.34 -5.21
CA TRP A 195 -15.58 -2.39 -6.68
C TRP A 195 -14.88 -1.18 -7.28
N PHE A 196 -14.62 -0.13 -6.50
CA PHE A 196 -13.91 1.05 -6.96
C PHE A 196 -12.51 0.77 -7.55
N PRO A 197 -11.69 -0.16 -7.01
CA PRO A 197 -10.41 -0.50 -7.63
C PRO A 197 -10.53 -1.00 -9.06
N VAL A 198 -11.62 -1.70 -9.42
CA VAL A 198 -11.87 -2.09 -10.81
C VAL A 198 -12.12 -0.87 -11.70
N LEU A 199 -12.98 0.05 -11.25
CA LEU A 199 -13.29 1.28 -11.99
C LEU A 199 -12.03 2.15 -12.16
N PHE A 200 -11.28 2.35 -11.07
CA PHE A 200 -10.03 3.10 -11.08
C PHE A 200 -9.02 2.45 -12.04
N THR A 201 -8.90 1.12 -11.99
CA THR A 201 -8.00 0.37 -12.87
C THR A 201 -8.39 0.50 -14.33
N ALA A 202 -9.68 0.36 -14.65
CA ALA A 202 -10.18 0.54 -16.01
C ALA A 202 -9.93 1.95 -16.54
N ALA A 203 -10.14 2.99 -15.72
CA ALA A 203 -9.85 4.37 -16.09
C ALA A 203 -8.34 4.62 -16.30
N GLY A 204 -7.50 4.06 -15.43
CA GLY A 204 -6.04 4.09 -15.57
C GLY A 204 -5.56 3.42 -16.85
N MET A 205 -6.10 2.23 -17.17
CA MET A 205 -5.82 1.50 -18.40
C MET A 205 -6.32 2.24 -19.65
N LEU A 206 -7.48 2.90 -19.59
CA LEU A 206 -7.99 3.72 -20.69
C LEU A 206 -7.06 4.89 -20.99
N GLY A 207 -6.64 5.62 -19.95
CA GLY A 207 -5.69 6.74 -20.11
C GLY A 207 -4.35 6.28 -20.68
N TYR A 208 -3.83 5.13 -20.20
CA TYR A 208 -2.65 4.49 -20.80
C TYR A 208 -2.81 4.21 -22.29
N LEU A 209 -3.93 3.59 -22.70
CA LEU A 209 -4.19 3.25 -24.10
C LEU A 209 -4.35 4.51 -24.97
N LEU A 210 -4.94 5.58 -24.45
CA LEU A 210 -5.04 6.87 -25.14
C LEU A 210 -3.66 7.53 -25.30
N ILE A 211 -2.87 7.60 -24.24
CA ILE A 211 -1.51 8.14 -24.26
C ILE A 211 -0.65 7.39 -25.27
N LYS A 212 -0.75 6.06 -25.29
CA LYS A 212 -0.01 5.20 -26.23
C LYS A 212 -0.37 5.44 -27.70
N ARG A 213 -1.56 5.95 -27.99
CA ARG A 213 -1.95 6.36 -29.35
C ARG A 213 -1.34 7.71 -29.75
N LEU A 214 -1.09 8.59 -28.76
CA LEU A 214 -0.67 9.97 -29.00
C LEU A 214 0.85 10.17 -28.89
N LEU A 215 1.50 9.43 -28.01
CA LEU A 215 2.92 9.59 -27.67
C LEU A 215 3.66 8.27 -27.86
N GLN A 216 4.96 8.35 -28.12
CA GLN A 216 5.82 7.18 -28.30
C GLN A 216 7.10 7.27 -27.45
N GLY A 217 7.72 6.10 -27.23
CA GLY A 217 8.98 5.96 -26.51
C GLY A 217 8.92 6.47 -25.07
N SER A 218 10.02 7.09 -24.63
CA SER A 218 10.19 7.59 -23.26
C SER A 218 9.08 8.55 -22.80
N MET A 219 8.55 9.37 -23.71
CA MET A 219 7.55 10.37 -23.36
C MET A 219 6.21 9.70 -23.01
N ALA A 220 5.83 8.62 -23.70
CA ALA A 220 4.63 7.85 -23.40
C ALA A 220 4.70 7.19 -22.00
N GLU A 221 5.87 6.66 -21.64
CA GLU A 221 6.09 6.03 -20.33
C GLU A 221 5.90 7.04 -19.19
N TRP A 222 6.53 8.22 -19.29
CA TRP A 222 6.40 9.27 -18.27
C TRP A 222 5.02 9.90 -18.24
N ALA A 223 4.40 10.13 -19.40
CA ALA A 223 3.03 10.64 -19.46
C ALA A 223 2.04 9.65 -18.82
N THR A 224 2.23 8.34 -19.02
CA THR A 224 1.42 7.31 -18.36
C THR A 224 1.60 7.36 -16.85
N ALA A 225 2.85 7.40 -16.36
CA ALA A 225 3.12 7.50 -14.93
C ALA A 225 2.52 8.80 -14.33
N GLY A 226 2.63 9.92 -15.04
CA GLY A 226 2.05 11.20 -14.64
C GLY A 226 0.52 11.16 -14.61
N TRP A 227 -0.13 10.55 -15.60
CA TRP A 227 -1.59 10.34 -15.62
C TRP A 227 -2.05 9.55 -14.39
N ILE A 228 -1.43 8.40 -14.12
CA ILE A 228 -1.76 7.58 -12.96
C ILE A 228 -1.48 8.35 -11.66
N ALA A 229 -0.38 9.10 -11.59
CA ALA A 229 -0.03 9.87 -10.40
C ALA A 229 -1.05 10.98 -10.12
N VAL A 230 -1.43 11.77 -11.12
CA VAL A 230 -2.45 12.82 -10.97
C VAL A 230 -3.79 12.22 -10.58
N PHE A 231 -4.18 11.12 -11.22
CA PHE A 231 -5.45 10.46 -10.91
C PHE A 231 -5.48 9.88 -9.49
N THR A 232 -4.37 9.29 -9.04
CA THR A 232 -4.22 8.78 -7.67
C THR A 232 -4.21 9.93 -6.66
N LEU A 233 -3.46 11.00 -6.92
CA LEU A 233 -3.41 12.18 -6.04
C LEU A 233 -4.75 12.88 -5.93
N ALA A 234 -5.52 12.96 -7.02
CA ALA A 234 -6.88 13.50 -7.00
C ALA A 234 -7.80 12.65 -6.11
N PHE A 235 -7.70 11.33 -6.20
CA PHE A 235 -8.45 10.41 -5.34
C PHE A 235 -8.02 10.56 -3.87
N THR A 236 -6.72 10.57 -3.58
CA THR A 236 -6.21 10.74 -2.21
C THR A 236 -6.57 12.11 -1.63
N TRP A 237 -6.52 13.18 -2.43
CA TRP A 237 -6.95 14.50 -1.98
C TRP A 237 -8.44 14.49 -1.62
N TYR A 238 -9.27 13.87 -2.46
CA TYR A 238 -10.69 13.71 -2.15
C TYR A 238 -10.93 13.02 -0.80
N THR A 239 -10.24 11.92 -0.52
CA THR A 239 -10.38 11.14 0.73
C THR A 239 -9.66 11.73 1.95
N VAL A 240 -8.79 12.72 1.77
CA VAL A 240 -8.31 13.56 2.87
C VAL A 240 -9.36 14.61 3.27
N GLN A 241 -10.12 15.12 2.31
CA GLN A 241 -11.12 16.18 2.53
C GLN A 241 -12.52 15.63 2.84
N HIS A 242 -12.79 14.38 2.46
CA HIS A 242 -14.07 13.70 2.65
C HIS A 242 -13.83 12.33 3.30
N LEU A 243 -14.90 11.75 3.84
CA LEU A 243 -14.82 10.39 4.37
C LEU A 243 -14.40 9.38 3.29
N PRO A 244 -13.71 8.29 3.69
CA PRO A 244 -13.37 7.19 2.79
C PRO A 244 -14.58 6.70 1.97
N LEU A 245 -14.40 6.40 0.68
CA LEU A 245 -15.47 5.85 -0.17
C LEU A 245 -16.00 4.51 0.36
N ARG A 246 -15.13 3.74 1.01
CA ARG A 246 -15.48 2.56 1.78
C ARG A 246 -14.85 2.67 3.15
N ASP A 247 -15.66 2.60 4.20
CA ASP A 247 -15.15 2.68 5.56
C ASP A 247 -14.51 1.34 5.96
N TYR A 248 -13.18 1.34 6.02
CA TYR A 248 -12.38 0.25 6.59
C TYR A 248 -11.70 0.69 7.90
N ARG A 249 -12.08 1.85 8.46
CA ARG A 249 -11.40 2.39 9.65
C ARG A 249 -11.58 1.43 10.84
N PRO A 250 -10.57 1.31 11.70
CA PRO A 250 -10.71 0.63 12.99
C PRO A 250 -11.87 1.18 13.84
N TYR A 251 -12.21 2.46 13.65
CA TYR A 251 -13.20 3.22 14.43
C TYR A 251 -14.47 3.60 13.64
N ALA A 252 -14.86 2.78 12.65
CA ALA A 252 -16.13 2.98 11.95
C ALA A 252 -17.34 2.87 12.90
N GLU A 253 -18.42 3.60 12.59
CA GLU A 253 -19.69 3.47 13.31
C GLU A 253 -20.22 2.03 13.15
N GLY A 254 -20.28 1.28 14.25
CA GLY A 254 -20.72 -0.13 14.28
C GLY A 254 -19.67 -1.14 14.76
N ASN A 255 -18.39 -0.75 14.90
CA ASN A 255 -17.39 -1.62 15.52
C ASN A 255 -17.56 -1.68 17.05
N SER A 256 -17.34 -2.86 17.65
CA SER A 256 -17.60 -3.07 19.08
C SER A 256 -16.61 -2.32 19.97
N ILE A 257 -17.14 -1.52 20.89
CA ILE A 257 -16.44 -0.69 21.89
C ILE A 257 -15.29 -1.39 22.65
N PRO A 258 -15.33 -2.71 22.97
CA PRO A 258 -14.23 -3.37 23.68
C PRO A 258 -12.88 -3.36 22.94
N GLU A 259 -12.88 -3.45 21.61
CA GLU A 259 -11.66 -3.38 20.77
C GLU A 259 -11.08 -1.97 20.73
N GLN A 260 -11.95 -0.95 20.82
CA GLN A 260 -11.55 0.46 20.85
C GLN A 260 -10.96 0.84 22.22
N GLN A 261 -11.38 0.17 23.29
CA GLN A 261 -10.90 0.43 24.66
C GLN A 261 -9.56 -0.26 24.97
N GLN A 262 -9.20 -1.35 24.29
CA GLN A 262 -7.92 -2.06 24.52
C GLN A 262 -6.68 -1.27 24.04
N LEU A 263 -6.84 -0.29 23.15
CA LEU A 263 -5.76 0.53 22.58
C LEU A 263 -5.48 1.84 23.34
N GLY A 264 -6.14 2.08 24.48
CA GLY A 264 -5.73 3.11 25.43
C GLY A 264 -5.86 4.57 24.97
N LYS A 265 -6.59 4.89 23.89
CA LYS A 265 -6.92 6.27 23.51
C LYS A 265 -8.43 6.48 23.46
N ALA A 266 -8.86 7.63 23.99
CA ALA A 266 -10.26 8.04 24.00
C ALA A 266 -10.80 8.19 22.56
N PRO A 267 -12.09 7.89 22.32
CA PRO A 267 -12.71 8.07 21.01
C PRO A 267 -12.71 9.56 20.67
N VAL A 268 -11.85 9.98 19.74
CA VAL A 268 -11.90 11.33 19.18
C VAL A 268 -12.80 11.29 17.94
N GLN A 269 -14.12 11.37 18.18
CA GLN A 269 -14.99 12.09 17.24
C GLN A 269 -14.88 13.56 17.60
N GLN A 270 -14.09 14.33 16.86
CA GLN A 270 -14.43 15.73 16.60
C GLN A 270 -14.21 16.03 15.13
N ILE A 271 -15.34 15.98 14.44
CA ILE A 271 -15.60 16.59 13.14
C ILE A 271 -15.30 18.09 13.26
N PHE A 272 -14.53 18.62 12.32
CA PHE A 272 -14.72 19.98 11.82
C PHE A 272 -14.85 19.91 10.30
#